data_AF-A0A937VBH0-F1
#
_entry.id   AF-A0A937VBH0-F1
#
_cell.length_a   1.000
_cell.length_b   1.000
_cell.length_c   1.000
_cell.angle_alpha   90.00
_cell.angle_beta   90.00
_cell.angle_gamma   90.00
#
_symmetry.space_group_name_H-M   'P 1'
#
loop_
_entity.id
_entity.type
_entity.pdbx_description
1 polymer ?
#
loop_
_entity_poly.entity_id
_entity_poly.type
_entity_poly.pdbx_seq_one_letter_code
_entity_poly.pdbx_strand_id
1 'polypeptide(L)'
;LSRRLLDLDADVLLEDELNHPSLVAAHRRLQDRKRFPLVSIVHHLRSSEASPPPLRLLHRLVERAYLRGADGFIFNSQATRRSVELLAGVSRPFIVAPPGGDRLPGPPAAFDIRARAGEAGPLRILFVGSLIARKGLHILLEGLAALPIGAWSLEIVGDGERDAAYAARIRRQIDRLGLAGAVELRGALDDGGLAQAYAHSHVLAVPSDYEGFGIAYLEAMTFGLPVLASSAGGAAEIVTHGETGYLVPPASPAILAEHLLRLASDRPLLARLGLAARRSALARPSWDDSMESIRQFLLSMAPSGAAAPSLSVALGGVQ
;
A
#
# COMPACT_ATOMS: atom_id res chain seq x y z
N LEU A 1 27.85 -9.64 4.45
CA LEU A 1 26.78 -10.00 3.49
C LEU A 1 27.33 -10.69 2.23
N SER A 2 28.17 -10.01 1.44
CA SER A 2 28.65 -10.52 0.15
C SER A 2 29.28 -11.92 0.20
N ARG A 3 30.19 -12.22 1.14
CA ARG A 3 30.76 -13.59 1.26
C ARG A 3 29.72 -14.67 1.56
N ARG A 4 28.75 -14.40 2.46
CA ARG A 4 27.66 -15.34 2.78
C ARG A 4 26.73 -15.59 1.58
N LEU A 5 26.44 -14.57 0.78
CA LEU A 5 25.62 -14.71 -0.43
C LEU A 5 26.35 -15.44 -1.56
N LEU A 6 27.70 -15.41 -1.56
CA LEU A 6 28.52 -16.08 -2.58
C LEU A 6 28.64 -17.60 -2.36
N ASP A 7 28.44 -18.04 -1.12
CA ASP A 7 28.48 -19.45 -0.71
C ASP A 7 27.07 -20.08 -0.62
N LEU A 8 26.03 -19.34 -1.02
CA LEU A 8 24.64 -19.81 -1.00
C LEU A 8 24.42 -20.84 -2.11
N ASP A 9 23.86 -21.99 -1.73
CA ASP A 9 23.39 -23.03 -2.65
C ASP A 9 21.90 -22.77 -2.91
N ALA A 10 21.59 -22.00 -3.95
CA ALA A 10 20.23 -21.59 -4.30
C ALA A 10 20.01 -21.62 -5.81
N ASP A 11 18.81 -22.01 -6.23
CA ASP A 11 18.41 -22.06 -7.64
C ASP A 11 18.01 -20.68 -8.18
N VAL A 12 17.46 -19.82 -7.32
CA VAL A 12 17.03 -18.44 -7.62
C VAL A 12 17.29 -17.56 -6.39
N LEU A 13 17.80 -16.35 -6.59
CA LEU A 13 17.92 -15.36 -5.52
C LEU A 13 16.81 -14.30 -5.65
N LEU A 14 15.95 -14.24 -4.64
CA LEU A 14 14.87 -13.28 -4.53
C LEU A 14 15.34 -12.06 -3.72
N GLU A 15 15.32 -10.88 -4.33
CA GLU A 15 15.71 -9.62 -3.71
C GLU A 15 14.45 -8.80 -3.39
N ASP A 16 14.13 -8.67 -2.10
CA ASP A 16 13.07 -7.81 -1.57
C ASP A 16 13.69 -6.60 -0.87
N GLU A 17 14.12 -5.61 -1.66
CA GLU A 17 14.57 -4.34 -1.09
C GLU A 17 14.20 -3.15 -1.97
N LEU A 18 13.91 -2.03 -1.28
CA LEU A 18 13.84 -0.69 -1.84
C LEU A 18 15.24 -0.23 -2.29
N ASN A 19 15.77 -0.85 -3.34
CA ASN A 19 16.78 -0.32 -4.24
C ASN A 19 17.85 0.57 -3.56
N HIS A 20 18.44 0.07 -2.47
CA HIS A 20 19.33 0.87 -1.64
C HIS A 20 20.71 0.98 -2.33
N PRO A 21 21.36 2.17 -2.35
CA PRO A 21 22.65 2.34 -3.02
C PRO A 21 23.74 1.35 -2.57
N SER A 22 23.68 0.89 -1.32
CA SER A 22 24.63 -0.12 -0.78
C SER A 22 24.50 -1.48 -1.46
N LEU A 23 23.33 -1.82 -2.00
CA LEU A 23 23.11 -3.09 -2.68
C LEU A 23 23.63 -3.09 -4.11
N VAL A 24 23.77 -1.95 -4.78
CA VAL A 24 24.22 -1.91 -6.19
C VAL A 24 25.57 -2.60 -6.37
N ALA A 25 26.50 -2.40 -5.43
CA ALA A 25 27.81 -3.04 -5.48
C ALA A 25 27.76 -4.55 -5.15
N ALA A 26 26.87 -4.97 -4.26
CA ALA A 26 26.65 -6.39 -3.96
C ALA A 26 25.97 -7.09 -5.14
N HIS A 27 24.95 -6.48 -5.71
CA HIS A 27 24.18 -6.93 -6.85
C HIS A 27 25.07 -7.10 -8.10
N ARG A 28 25.94 -6.13 -8.41
CA ARG A 28 26.93 -6.27 -9.50
C ARG A 28 27.89 -7.45 -9.27
N ARG A 29 28.39 -7.63 -8.05
CA ARG A 29 29.28 -8.75 -7.72
C ARG A 29 28.59 -10.12 -7.83
N LEU A 30 27.28 -10.17 -7.58
CA LEU A 30 26.47 -11.39 -7.75
C LEU A 30 26.22 -11.68 -9.23
N GLN A 31 25.93 -10.65 -10.05
CA GLN A 31 25.80 -10.78 -11.49
C GLN A 31 27.07 -11.30 -12.17
N ASP A 32 28.24 -10.80 -11.77
CA ASP A 32 29.51 -11.20 -12.40
C ASP A 32 29.78 -12.70 -12.28
N ARG A 33 29.16 -13.39 -11.32
CA ARG A 33 29.30 -14.85 -11.15
C ARG A 33 28.19 -15.69 -11.80
N LYS A 34 27.07 -15.09 -12.23
CA LYS A 34 25.91 -15.73 -12.91
C LYS A 34 25.56 -17.14 -12.39
N ARG A 35 25.55 -17.33 -11.07
CA ARG A 35 25.37 -18.66 -10.48
C ARG A 35 23.91 -19.10 -10.43
N PHE A 36 23.01 -18.13 -10.28
CA PHE A 36 21.56 -18.29 -10.21
C PHE A 36 20.89 -17.01 -10.76
N PRO A 37 19.65 -17.06 -11.26
CA PRO A 37 18.89 -15.88 -11.67
C PRO A 37 18.58 -14.97 -10.48
N LEU A 38 18.66 -13.65 -10.71
CA LEU A 38 18.30 -12.61 -9.75
C LEU A 38 16.90 -12.09 -10.03
N VAL A 39 15.94 -12.36 -9.13
CA VAL A 39 14.55 -11.89 -9.26
C VAL A 39 14.30 -10.81 -8.22
N SER A 40 13.85 -9.64 -8.66
CA SER A 40 13.55 -8.51 -7.77
C SER A 40 12.06 -8.37 -7.51
N ILE A 41 11.66 -8.24 -6.24
CA ILE A 41 10.32 -7.81 -5.86
C ILE A 41 10.30 -6.29 -5.82
N VAL A 42 9.44 -5.67 -6.63
CA VAL A 42 9.31 -4.22 -6.69
C VAL A 42 7.93 -3.81 -6.18
N HIS A 43 7.92 -3.15 -5.02
CA HIS A 43 6.71 -2.62 -4.40
C HIS A 43 6.31 -1.24 -4.92
N HIS A 44 7.31 -0.40 -5.17
CA HIS A 44 7.22 0.89 -5.86
C HIS A 44 8.63 1.46 -6.06
N LEU A 45 8.74 2.56 -6.81
CA LEU A 45 10.00 3.28 -6.97
C LEU A 45 10.03 4.48 -6.02
N ARG A 46 11.14 4.64 -5.29
CA ARG A 46 11.42 5.84 -4.47
C ARG A 46 11.50 7.08 -5.32
N SER A 47 11.89 6.98 -6.60
CA SER A 47 11.86 8.13 -7.52
C SER A 47 10.45 8.63 -7.86
N SER A 48 9.42 7.81 -7.64
CA SER A 48 8.00 8.18 -7.80
C SER A 48 7.42 8.92 -6.60
N GLU A 49 8.09 8.89 -5.44
CA GLU A 49 7.67 9.65 -4.25
C GLU A 49 8.00 11.14 -4.40
N ALA A 50 7.28 12.03 -3.70
CA ALA A 50 7.70 13.42 -3.58
C ALA A 50 9.10 13.52 -2.95
N SER A 51 10.03 14.14 -3.67
CA SER A 51 11.40 14.39 -3.23
C SER A 51 12.01 15.60 -3.95
N PRO A 52 12.99 16.29 -3.35
CA PRO A 52 13.72 17.37 -4.04
C PRO A 52 14.33 16.89 -5.37
N PRO A 53 14.37 17.73 -6.42
CA PRO A 53 14.89 17.34 -7.74
C PRO A 53 16.26 16.64 -7.74
N PRO A 54 17.31 17.10 -7.01
CA PRO A 54 18.61 16.44 -7.05
C PRO A 54 18.59 15.04 -6.43
N LEU A 55 17.85 14.88 -5.32
CA LEU A 55 17.70 13.59 -4.66
C LEU A 55 16.91 12.61 -5.53
N ARG A 56 15.87 13.10 -6.20
CA ARG A 56 15.06 12.31 -7.15
C ARG A 56 15.90 11.81 -8.32
N LEU A 57 16.79 12.65 -8.87
CA LEU A 57 17.70 12.23 -9.95
C LEU A 57 18.64 11.12 -9.47
N LEU A 58 19.22 11.27 -8.28
CA LEU A 58 20.07 10.25 -7.67
C LEU A 58 19.31 8.91 -7.51
N HIS A 59 18.09 8.95 -6.96
CA HIS A 59 17.24 7.76 -6.84
C HIS A 59 17.00 7.11 -8.19
N ARG A 60 16.64 7.88 -9.24
CA ARG A 60 16.43 7.34 -10.59
C ARG A 60 17.67 6.64 -11.15
N LEU A 61 18.86 7.20 -10.93
CA LEU A 61 20.12 6.62 -11.42
C LEU A 61 20.44 5.30 -10.73
N VAL A 62 20.35 5.28 -9.39
CA VAL A 62 20.57 4.07 -8.58
C VAL A 62 19.55 3.00 -8.95
N GLU A 63 18.27 3.37 -8.98
CA GLU A 63 17.18 2.44 -9.27
C GLU A 63 17.31 1.83 -10.67
N ARG A 64 17.62 2.66 -11.67
CA ARG A 64 17.83 2.21 -13.05
C ARG A 64 19.01 1.23 -13.16
N ALA A 65 20.10 1.48 -12.44
CA ALA A 65 21.28 0.62 -12.48
C ALA A 65 20.98 -0.76 -11.87
N TYR A 66 20.27 -0.79 -10.74
CA TYR A 66 19.83 -2.03 -10.10
C TYR A 66 18.81 -2.79 -10.95
N LEU A 67 17.74 -2.14 -11.42
CA LEU A 67 16.67 -2.79 -12.18
C LEU A 67 17.18 -3.43 -13.48
N ARG A 68 18.15 -2.79 -14.16
CA ARG A 68 18.79 -3.38 -15.36
C ARG A 68 19.54 -4.68 -15.08
N GLY A 69 19.94 -4.83 -13.83
CA GLY A 69 20.70 -5.93 -13.31
C GLY A 69 19.89 -7.18 -12.96
N ALA A 70 18.58 -7.03 -12.74
CA ALA A 70 17.70 -8.15 -12.46
C ALA A 70 17.45 -8.98 -13.73
N ASP A 71 17.31 -10.30 -13.53
CA ASP A 71 16.97 -11.28 -14.56
C ASP A 71 15.44 -11.46 -14.68
N GLY A 72 14.70 -11.15 -13.61
CA GLY A 72 13.23 -11.13 -13.62
C GLY A 72 12.62 -10.25 -12.54
N PHE A 73 11.30 -10.02 -12.63
CA PHE A 73 10.59 -9.14 -11.70
C PHE A 73 9.29 -9.72 -11.18
N ILE A 74 9.00 -9.42 -9.91
CA ILE A 74 7.68 -9.60 -9.30
C ILE A 74 7.14 -8.21 -8.96
N PHE A 75 6.00 -7.85 -9.55
CA PHE A 75 5.34 -6.57 -9.33
C PHE A 75 4.05 -6.75 -8.53
N ASN A 76 3.79 -5.84 -7.59
CA ASN A 76 2.52 -5.81 -6.86
C ASN A 76 1.35 -5.18 -7.66
N SER A 77 1.63 -4.46 -8.75
CA SER A 77 0.62 -3.78 -9.56
C SER A 77 1.13 -3.53 -10.98
N GLN A 78 0.19 -3.30 -11.91
CA GLN A 78 0.51 -2.89 -13.28
C GLN A 78 1.13 -1.47 -13.32
N ALA A 79 0.78 -0.60 -12.37
CA ALA A 79 1.35 0.73 -12.20
C ALA A 79 2.83 0.64 -11.83
N THR A 80 3.20 -0.25 -10.91
CA THR A 80 4.60 -0.49 -10.56
C THR A 80 5.37 -1.08 -11.73
N ARG A 81 4.80 -2.07 -12.43
CA ARG A 81 5.37 -2.63 -13.68
C ARG A 81 5.67 -1.53 -14.71
N ARG A 82 4.67 -0.71 -15.05
CA ARG A 82 4.81 0.41 -16.00
C ARG A 82 5.86 1.42 -15.54
N SER A 83 5.91 1.72 -14.25
CA SER A 83 6.91 2.65 -13.68
C SER A 83 8.33 2.12 -13.86
N VAL A 84 8.55 0.82 -13.67
CA VAL A 84 9.85 0.16 -13.89
C VAL A 84 10.22 0.13 -15.37
N GLU A 85 9.29 -0.21 -16.26
CA GLU A 85 9.52 -0.19 -17.72
C GLU A 85 9.96 1.19 -18.19
N LEU A 86 9.28 2.25 -17.74
CA LEU A 86 9.62 3.65 -18.07
C LEU A 86 10.99 4.07 -17.53
N LEU A 87 11.39 3.61 -16.34
CA LEU A 87 12.66 3.99 -15.73
C LEU A 87 13.86 3.22 -16.31
N ALA A 88 13.75 1.89 -16.37
CA ALA A 88 14.86 1.00 -16.67
C ALA A 88 15.00 0.72 -18.18
N GLY A 89 13.89 0.73 -18.92
CA GLY A 89 13.84 0.40 -20.34
C GLY A 89 14.28 -1.03 -20.63
N VAL A 90 13.96 -1.97 -19.74
CA VAL A 90 14.31 -3.39 -19.88
C VAL A 90 13.08 -4.25 -20.06
N SER A 91 13.20 -5.25 -20.93
CA SER A 91 12.24 -6.33 -21.08
C SER A 91 12.86 -7.59 -20.47
N ARG A 92 12.34 -8.01 -19.32
CA ARG A 92 12.74 -9.23 -18.60
C ARG A 92 11.47 -10.04 -18.31
N PRO A 93 11.57 -11.37 -18.11
CA PRO A 93 10.47 -12.14 -17.53
C PRO A 93 9.93 -11.47 -16.26
N PHE A 94 8.61 -11.38 -16.15
CA PHE A 94 7.97 -10.80 -14.98
C PHE A 94 6.64 -11.48 -14.67
N ILE A 95 6.19 -11.32 -13.44
CA ILE A 95 4.81 -11.57 -13.05
C ILE A 95 4.26 -10.35 -12.31
N VAL A 96 2.96 -10.09 -12.47
CA VAL A 96 2.23 -9.16 -11.62
C VAL A 96 1.41 -10.00 -10.65
N ALA A 97 1.80 -9.98 -9.38
CA ALA A 97 1.19 -10.73 -8.29
C ALA A 97 0.64 -9.74 -7.24
N PRO A 98 -0.62 -9.31 -7.37
CA PRO A 98 -1.20 -8.33 -6.46
C PRO A 98 -1.36 -8.91 -5.04
N PRO A 99 -0.99 -8.19 -3.96
CA PRO A 99 -1.22 -8.63 -2.59
C PRO A 99 -2.70 -8.99 -2.32
N GLY A 100 -2.92 -10.02 -1.49
CA GLY A 100 -4.25 -10.43 -1.05
C GLY A 100 -4.88 -9.48 -0.02
N GLY A 101 -6.20 -9.53 0.07
CA GLY A 101 -7.02 -8.73 1.00
C GLY A 101 -7.44 -9.46 2.28
N ASP A 102 -7.06 -10.72 2.39
CA ASP A 102 -7.61 -11.75 3.27
C ASP A 102 -6.70 -12.10 4.46
N ARG A 103 -5.72 -11.23 4.75
CA ARG A 103 -4.81 -11.38 5.90
C ARG A 103 -5.52 -11.30 7.25
N LEU A 104 -6.58 -10.47 7.32
CA LEU A 104 -7.33 -10.23 8.54
C LEU A 104 -8.43 -11.25 8.74
N PRO A 105 -8.84 -11.53 9.99
CA PRO A 105 -10.09 -12.25 10.22
C PRO A 105 -11.22 -11.51 9.50
N GLY A 106 -12.05 -12.24 8.77
CA GLY A 106 -13.18 -11.67 8.05
C GLY A 106 -14.14 -10.92 8.99
N PRO A 107 -15.05 -10.10 8.45
CA PRO A 107 -15.97 -9.36 9.28
C PRO A 107 -16.85 -10.28 10.16
N PRO A 108 -17.33 -9.80 11.31
CA PRO A 108 -18.20 -10.58 12.20
C PRO A 108 -19.42 -11.17 11.48
N ALA A 109 -19.98 -12.27 11.97
CA ALA A 109 -21.13 -12.92 11.32
C ALA A 109 -22.37 -12.02 11.20
N ALA A 110 -22.56 -11.08 12.13
CA ALA A 110 -23.66 -10.11 12.13
C ALA A 110 -23.39 -8.87 11.24
N PHE A 111 -22.34 -8.91 10.42
CA PHE A 111 -21.90 -7.80 9.61
C PHE A 111 -22.85 -7.49 8.44
N ASP A 112 -23.49 -6.32 8.48
CA ASP A 112 -24.33 -5.82 7.38
C ASP A 112 -23.92 -4.40 6.98
N ILE A 113 -23.41 -4.26 5.74
CA ILE A 113 -22.96 -3.00 5.16
C ILE A 113 -24.09 -1.96 5.08
N ARG A 114 -25.31 -2.39 4.75
CA ARG A 114 -26.47 -1.50 4.62
C ARG A 114 -26.95 -1.02 5.97
N ALA A 115 -27.02 -1.93 6.95
CA ALA A 115 -27.38 -1.56 8.32
C ALA A 115 -26.39 -0.55 8.89
N ARG A 116 -25.08 -0.83 8.77
CA ARG A 116 -24.01 0.07 9.20
C ARG A 116 -24.08 1.44 8.52
N ALA A 117 -24.25 1.46 7.19
CA ALA A 117 -24.35 2.72 6.45
C ALA A 117 -25.57 3.57 6.87
N GLY A 118 -26.66 2.92 7.29
CA GLY A 118 -27.90 3.55 7.76
C GLY A 118 -27.88 4.00 9.23
N GLU A 119 -26.80 3.72 9.97
CA GLU A 119 -26.67 4.17 11.36
C GLU A 119 -26.70 5.71 11.45
N ALA A 120 -27.49 6.21 12.40
CA ALA A 120 -27.55 7.63 12.71
C ALA A 120 -26.22 8.11 13.32
N GLY A 121 -25.94 9.41 13.17
CA GLY A 121 -24.73 10.04 13.71
C GLY A 121 -23.66 10.33 12.66
N PRO A 122 -22.42 10.66 13.08
CA PRO A 122 -21.37 11.11 12.19
C PRO A 122 -20.91 10.04 11.20
N LEU A 123 -20.33 10.47 10.08
CA LEU A 123 -19.55 9.59 9.22
C LEU A 123 -18.26 9.17 9.95
N ARG A 124 -18.17 7.89 10.33
CA ARG A 124 -16.96 7.29 10.93
C ARG A 124 -15.91 7.03 9.85
N ILE A 125 -14.89 7.86 9.82
CA ILE A 125 -13.78 7.81 8.88
C ILE A 125 -12.63 7.07 9.57
N LEU A 126 -12.01 6.15 8.85
CA LEU A 126 -10.81 5.47 9.29
C LEU A 126 -9.62 5.90 8.43
N PHE A 127 -8.48 6.10 9.08
CA PHE A 127 -7.18 6.18 8.45
C PHE A 127 -6.31 5.02 8.95
N VAL A 128 -5.74 4.24 8.02
CA VAL A 128 -4.83 3.13 8.35
C VAL A 128 -3.49 3.31 7.67
N GLY A 129 -2.42 3.38 8.47
CA GLY A 129 -1.03 3.36 7.99
C GLY A 129 -0.08 4.11 8.92
N SER A 130 1.23 3.82 8.80
CA SER A 130 2.26 4.56 9.53
C SER A 130 2.11 6.07 9.35
N LEU A 131 2.33 6.83 10.41
CA LEU A 131 2.25 8.29 10.40
C LEU A 131 3.48 8.88 9.71
N ILE A 132 3.48 8.81 8.38
CA ILE A 132 4.50 9.39 7.50
C ILE A 132 3.83 10.35 6.52
N ALA A 133 4.57 11.38 6.08
CA ALA A 133 4.05 12.40 5.17
C ALA A 133 3.43 11.82 3.89
N ARG A 134 4.04 10.76 3.36
CA ARG A 134 3.57 10.07 2.14
C ARG A 134 2.11 9.62 2.22
N LYS A 135 1.59 9.26 3.40
CA LYS A 135 0.21 8.76 3.57
C LYS A 135 -0.85 9.86 3.58
N GLY A 136 -0.46 11.14 3.60
CA GLY A 136 -1.37 12.26 3.38
C GLY A 136 -2.31 12.59 4.54
N LEU A 137 -2.06 12.10 5.77
CA LEU A 137 -2.93 12.41 6.92
C LEU A 137 -3.10 13.92 7.17
N HIS A 138 -2.06 14.72 6.94
CA HIS A 138 -2.13 16.18 7.03
C HIS A 138 -3.14 16.79 6.02
N ILE A 139 -3.25 16.22 4.82
CA ILE A 139 -4.23 16.64 3.80
C ILE A 139 -5.64 16.23 4.21
N LEU A 140 -5.81 15.03 4.77
CA LEU A 140 -7.09 14.56 5.32
C LEU A 140 -7.59 15.51 6.42
N LEU A 141 -6.73 15.86 7.38
CA LEU A 141 -7.08 16.79 8.47
C LEU A 141 -7.43 18.19 7.94
N GLU A 142 -6.70 18.71 6.95
CA GLU A 142 -7.03 19.98 6.30
C GLU A 142 -8.41 19.97 5.64
N GLY A 143 -8.74 18.89 4.91
CA GLY A 143 -10.06 18.74 4.31
C GLY A 143 -11.18 18.63 5.34
N LEU A 144 -10.96 17.86 6.40
CA LEU A 144 -11.93 17.66 7.48
C LEU A 144 -12.21 18.94 8.29
N ALA A 145 -11.21 19.82 8.44
CA ALA A 145 -11.40 21.11 9.11
C ALA A 145 -12.37 22.05 8.37
N ALA A 146 -12.62 21.82 7.08
CA ALA A 146 -13.61 22.57 6.31
C ALA A 146 -15.04 22.04 6.44
N LEU A 147 -15.24 20.88 7.10
CA LEU A 147 -16.54 20.23 7.24
C LEU A 147 -17.20 20.58 8.58
N PRO A 148 -18.56 20.55 8.66
CA PRO A 148 -19.27 20.82 9.90
C PRO A 148 -18.86 19.88 11.03
N ILE A 149 -18.58 20.43 12.22
CA ILE A 149 -18.30 19.65 13.42
C ILE A 149 -19.51 18.75 13.72
N GLY A 150 -19.26 17.48 14.03
CA GLY A 150 -20.28 16.47 14.31
C GLY A 150 -20.85 15.77 13.06
N ALA A 151 -20.50 16.21 11.85
CA ALA A 151 -20.83 15.47 10.62
C ALA A 151 -19.95 14.22 10.42
N TRP A 152 -18.79 14.18 11.06
CA TRP A 152 -17.78 13.13 10.91
C TRP A 152 -17.02 12.89 12.22
N SER A 153 -16.40 11.73 12.33
CA SER A 153 -15.35 11.40 13.29
C SER A 153 -14.22 10.67 12.57
N LEU A 154 -12.98 10.83 13.04
CA LEU A 154 -11.80 10.21 12.43
C LEU A 154 -11.07 9.35 13.46
N GLU A 155 -10.93 8.07 13.16
CA GLU A 155 -10.04 7.15 13.86
C GLU A 155 -8.74 6.99 13.04
N ILE A 156 -7.59 7.15 13.69
CA ILE A 156 -6.27 7.04 13.08
C ILE A 156 -5.55 5.85 13.71
N VAL A 157 -5.34 4.81 12.90
CA VAL A 157 -4.64 3.59 13.26
C VAL A 157 -3.31 3.52 12.51
N GLY A 158 -2.21 3.43 13.25
CA GLY A 158 -0.89 3.28 12.68
C GLY A 158 0.26 3.69 13.59
N ASP A 159 1.44 3.20 13.24
CA ASP A 159 2.69 3.46 13.94
C ASP A 159 3.14 4.92 13.76
N GLY A 160 3.31 5.61 14.89
CA GLY A 160 3.82 6.99 14.95
C GLY A 160 5.33 7.10 15.20
N GLU A 161 6.03 6.00 15.49
CA GLU A 161 7.46 5.98 15.80
C GLU A 161 8.31 6.08 14.53
N ARG A 162 7.83 5.51 13.41
CA ARG A 162 8.52 5.55 12.11
C ARG A 162 8.90 6.95 11.63
N ASP A 163 8.11 7.96 11.97
CA ASP A 163 8.42 9.37 11.75
C ASP A 163 7.83 10.21 12.90
N ALA A 164 8.54 10.19 14.04
CA ALA A 164 8.12 10.90 15.25
C ALA A 164 7.91 12.41 15.02
N ALA A 165 8.69 13.02 14.10
CA ALA A 165 8.55 14.44 13.77
C ALA A 165 7.22 14.73 13.05
N TYR A 166 6.86 13.88 12.08
CA TYR A 166 5.56 13.96 11.43
C TYR A 166 4.41 13.66 12.39
N ALA A 167 4.52 12.63 13.23
CA ALA A 167 3.49 12.33 14.23
C ALA A 167 3.27 13.51 15.20
N ALA A 168 4.34 14.17 15.66
CA ALA A 168 4.24 15.37 16.46
C ALA A 168 3.61 16.55 15.71
N ARG A 169 3.89 16.69 14.40
CA ARG A 169 3.25 17.70 13.54
C ARG A 169 1.75 17.45 13.40
N ILE A 170 1.33 16.19 13.25
CA ILE A 170 -0.08 15.81 13.18
C ILE A 170 -0.83 16.18 14.46
N ARG A 171 -0.27 15.89 15.64
CA ARG A 171 -0.89 16.29 16.92
C ARG A 171 -1.10 17.81 17.00
N ARG A 172 -0.05 18.59 16.71
CA ARG A 172 -0.16 20.06 16.66
C ARG A 172 -1.17 20.56 15.64
N GLN A 173 -1.31 19.86 14.51
CA GLN A 173 -2.28 20.21 13.48
C GLN A 173 -3.71 19.95 13.95
N ILE A 174 -3.97 18.82 14.63
CA ILE A 174 -5.27 18.51 15.24
C ILE A 174 -5.67 19.62 16.22
N ASP A 175 -4.75 20.02 17.11
CA ASP A 175 -5.00 21.08 18.10
C ASP A 175 -5.29 22.43 17.42
N ARG A 176 -4.44 22.82 16.47
CA ARG A 176 -4.57 24.10 15.74
C ARG A 176 -5.86 24.19 14.95
N LEU A 177 -6.33 23.07 14.39
CA LEU A 177 -7.57 23.01 13.62
C LEU A 177 -8.81 22.80 14.52
N GLY A 178 -8.65 22.69 15.84
CA GLY A 178 -9.76 22.47 16.77
C GLY A 178 -10.43 21.10 16.65
N LEU A 179 -9.70 20.09 16.16
CA LEU A 179 -10.25 18.77 15.82
C LEU A 179 -10.14 17.73 16.94
N ALA A 180 -9.60 18.09 18.11
CA ALA A 180 -9.32 17.16 19.20
C ALA A 180 -10.54 16.36 19.68
N GLY A 181 -11.75 16.93 19.60
CA GLY A 181 -12.99 16.24 19.98
C GLY A 181 -13.55 15.27 18.92
N ALA A 182 -13.00 15.27 17.70
CA ALA A 182 -13.49 14.48 16.57
C ALA A 182 -12.44 13.51 16.00
N VAL A 183 -11.20 13.57 16.49
CA VAL A 183 -10.07 12.77 16.00
C VAL A 183 -9.48 11.93 17.13
N GLU A 184 -9.36 10.63 16.89
CA GLU A 184 -8.77 9.68 17.83
C GLU A 184 -7.51 9.03 17.25
N LEU A 185 -6.40 9.10 17.99
CA LEU A 185 -5.12 8.47 17.64
C LEU A 185 -4.98 7.16 18.44
N ARG A 186 -5.10 6.01 17.77
CA ARG A 186 -5.10 4.69 18.41
C ARG A 186 -3.72 4.03 18.48
N GLY A 187 -2.75 4.53 17.72
CA GLY A 187 -1.47 3.86 17.53
C GLY A 187 -1.61 2.61 16.64
N ALA A 188 -0.63 1.72 16.71
CA ALA A 188 -0.70 0.43 16.01
C ALA A 188 -1.65 -0.53 16.74
N LEU A 189 -2.49 -1.21 15.99
CA LEU A 189 -3.37 -2.27 16.48
C LEU A 189 -2.89 -3.64 15.99
N ASP A 190 -3.23 -4.68 16.73
CA ASP A 190 -3.11 -6.05 16.24
C ASP A 190 -4.21 -6.35 15.19
N ASP A 191 -4.17 -7.55 14.60
CA ASP A 191 -5.09 -7.92 13.53
C ASP A 191 -6.55 -7.96 13.99
N GLY A 192 -6.81 -8.34 15.25
CA GLY A 192 -8.15 -8.33 15.82
C GLY A 192 -8.68 -6.90 16.00
N GLY A 193 -7.88 -6.01 16.56
CA GLY A 193 -8.22 -4.59 16.74
C GLY A 193 -8.40 -3.88 15.41
N LEU A 194 -7.53 -4.15 14.43
CA LEU A 194 -7.65 -3.57 13.09
C LEU A 194 -8.90 -4.07 12.36
N ALA A 195 -9.22 -5.36 12.44
CA ALA A 195 -10.46 -5.90 11.90
C ALA A 195 -11.70 -5.26 12.54
N GLN A 196 -11.67 -5.00 13.85
CA GLN A 196 -12.75 -4.27 14.53
C GLN A 196 -12.84 -2.82 14.04
N ALA A 197 -11.72 -2.10 13.89
CA ALA A 197 -11.72 -0.73 13.39
C ALA A 197 -12.34 -0.65 11.98
N TYR A 198 -11.98 -1.59 11.08
CA TYR A 198 -12.61 -1.71 9.77
C TYR A 198 -14.10 -2.05 9.87
N ALA A 199 -14.50 -3.01 10.71
CA ALA A 199 -15.90 -3.40 10.83
C ALA A 199 -16.81 -2.24 11.28
N HIS A 200 -16.35 -1.41 12.20
CA HIS A 200 -17.12 -0.28 12.73
C HIS A 200 -17.08 0.97 11.84
N SER A 201 -16.10 1.12 10.97
CA SER A 201 -15.93 2.34 10.17
C SER A 201 -16.83 2.37 8.92
N HIS A 202 -17.11 3.58 8.43
CA HIS A 202 -17.93 3.79 7.23
C HIS A 202 -17.11 3.92 5.97
N VAL A 203 -15.94 4.56 6.05
CA VAL A 203 -15.09 4.87 4.90
C VAL A 203 -13.63 4.81 5.34
N LEU A 204 -12.76 4.26 4.50
CA LEU A 204 -11.32 4.41 4.67
C LEU A 204 -10.86 5.63 3.85
N ALA A 205 -10.16 6.57 4.47
CA ALA A 205 -9.56 7.72 3.78
C ALA A 205 -8.06 7.76 4.03
N VAL A 206 -7.26 7.49 3.00
CA VAL A 206 -5.80 7.55 3.07
C VAL A 206 -5.30 8.18 1.75
N PRO A 207 -5.28 9.53 1.68
CA PRO A 207 -4.96 10.27 0.46
C PRO A 207 -3.45 10.36 0.24
N SER A 208 -2.81 9.20 0.04
CA SER A 208 -1.37 9.09 -0.11
C SER A 208 -0.85 9.93 -1.28
N ASP A 209 0.29 10.59 -1.15
CA ASP A 209 0.95 11.28 -2.27
C ASP A 209 1.25 10.32 -3.43
N TYR A 210 1.72 9.11 -3.09
CA TYR A 210 1.90 8.00 -4.01
C TYR A 210 1.73 6.67 -3.26
N GLU A 211 0.96 5.75 -3.84
CA GLU A 211 0.81 4.38 -3.31
C GLU A 211 1.12 3.33 -4.36
N GLY A 212 1.96 2.33 -4.04
CA GLY A 212 2.36 1.29 -5.00
C GLY A 212 1.26 0.28 -5.31
N PHE A 213 0.46 -0.07 -4.30
CA PHE A 213 -0.69 -0.95 -4.42
C PHE A 213 -1.82 -0.46 -3.50
N GLY A 214 -1.62 -0.57 -2.18
CA GLY A 214 -2.59 -0.16 -1.17
C GLY A 214 -3.30 -1.34 -0.51
N ILE A 215 -2.56 -2.16 0.25
CA ILE A 215 -3.10 -3.31 0.99
C ILE A 215 -4.23 -2.88 1.93
N ALA A 216 -4.06 -1.76 2.64
CA ALA A 216 -5.09 -1.20 3.50
C ALA A 216 -6.40 -0.86 2.76
N TYR A 217 -6.31 -0.44 1.48
CA TYR A 217 -7.50 -0.20 0.65
C TYR A 217 -8.27 -1.50 0.45
N LEU A 218 -7.54 -2.55 0.05
CA LEU A 218 -8.12 -3.85 -0.22
C LEU A 218 -8.70 -4.48 1.05
N GLU A 219 -7.97 -4.44 2.17
CA GLU A 219 -8.45 -4.88 3.48
C GLU A 219 -9.77 -4.15 3.84
N ALA A 220 -9.81 -2.82 3.81
CA ALA A 220 -11.01 -2.04 4.10
C ALA A 220 -12.19 -2.40 3.20
N MET A 221 -11.93 -2.60 1.90
CA MET A 221 -12.96 -3.00 0.95
C MET A 221 -13.52 -4.38 1.29
N THR A 222 -12.74 -5.33 1.84
CA THR A 222 -13.31 -6.61 2.31
C THR A 222 -14.36 -6.37 3.40
N PHE A 223 -14.15 -5.40 4.30
CA PHE A 223 -15.14 -4.95 5.28
C PHE A 223 -16.18 -3.98 4.69
N GLY A 224 -16.30 -3.89 3.36
CA GLY A 224 -17.30 -3.08 2.67
C GLY A 224 -17.19 -1.58 2.93
N LEU A 225 -15.98 -1.08 3.20
CA LEU A 225 -15.73 0.35 3.27
C LEU A 225 -15.43 0.83 1.86
N PRO A 226 -16.14 1.84 1.31
CA PRO A 226 -15.59 2.60 0.22
C PRO A 226 -14.27 3.25 0.62
N VAL A 227 -13.40 3.45 -0.36
CA VAL A 227 -12.05 3.99 -0.13
C VAL A 227 -11.92 5.36 -0.79
N LEU A 228 -11.47 6.34 -0.02
CA LEU A 228 -10.91 7.59 -0.54
C LEU A 228 -9.40 7.46 -0.64
N ALA A 229 -8.88 7.42 -1.87
CA ALA A 229 -7.47 7.31 -2.15
C ALA A 229 -7.03 8.39 -3.14
N SER A 230 -5.73 8.66 -3.19
CA SER A 230 -5.15 9.48 -4.26
C SER A 230 -5.18 8.73 -5.59
N SER A 231 -5.29 9.46 -6.71
CA SER A 231 -5.17 8.91 -8.06
C SER A 231 -3.73 8.56 -8.46
N ALA A 232 -2.74 8.88 -7.63
CA ALA A 232 -1.33 8.61 -7.90
C ALA A 232 -0.90 7.19 -7.49
N GLY A 233 -0.34 6.45 -8.45
CA GLY A 233 0.20 5.11 -8.25
C GLY A 233 -0.82 3.99 -8.55
N GLY A 234 -0.77 2.90 -7.80
CA GLY A 234 -1.58 1.69 -7.97
C GLY A 234 -2.99 1.76 -7.37
N ALA A 235 -3.37 2.86 -6.71
CA ALA A 235 -4.70 2.98 -6.09
C ALA A 235 -5.85 2.82 -7.10
N ALA A 236 -5.68 3.30 -8.33
CA ALA A 236 -6.67 3.18 -9.40
C ALA A 236 -6.86 1.75 -9.91
N GLU A 237 -5.93 0.84 -9.59
CA GLU A 237 -6.12 -0.58 -9.85
C GLU A 237 -6.99 -1.25 -8.79
N ILE A 238 -7.12 -0.66 -7.60
CA ILE A 238 -7.92 -1.19 -6.48
C ILE A 238 -9.29 -0.52 -6.41
N VAL A 239 -9.32 0.80 -6.55
CA VAL A 239 -10.51 1.64 -6.36
C VAL A 239 -11.02 2.14 -7.69
N THR A 240 -12.22 1.70 -8.06
CA THR A 240 -13.00 2.29 -9.17
C THR A 240 -13.73 3.54 -8.69
N HIS A 241 -13.32 4.71 -9.21
CA HIS A 241 -13.87 6.02 -8.86
C HIS A 241 -15.40 6.08 -9.09
N GLY A 242 -16.16 6.52 -8.08
CA GLY A 242 -17.62 6.64 -8.13
C GLY A 242 -18.39 5.33 -7.92
N GLU A 243 -17.69 4.18 -7.87
CA GLU A 243 -18.29 2.85 -7.73
C GLU A 243 -17.89 2.14 -6.44
N THR A 244 -16.60 2.10 -6.11
CA THR A 244 -16.06 1.44 -4.90
C THR A 244 -15.44 2.43 -3.93
N GLY A 245 -15.47 3.72 -4.27
CA GLY A 245 -14.76 4.77 -3.57
C GLY A 245 -14.50 5.96 -4.48
N TYR A 246 -13.59 6.84 -4.07
CA TYR A 246 -13.20 8.01 -4.84
C TYR A 246 -11.67 8.11 -4.95
N LEU A 247 -11.22 8.32 -6.18
CA LEU A 247 -9.85 8.73 -6.48
C LEU A 247 -9.80 10.26 -6.53
N VAL A 248 -8.93 10.88 -5.73
CA VAL A 248 -8.73 12.33 -5.68
C VAL A 248 -7.33 12.70 -6.15
N PRO A 249 -7.11 13.89 -6.75
CA PRO A 249 -5.75 14.34 -7.04
C PRO A 249 -4.92 14.48 -5.73
N PRO A 250 -3.59 14.25 -5.77
CA PRO A 250 -2.71 14.54 -4.65
C PRO A 250 -2.86 15.99 -4.17
N ALA A 251 -2.60 16.21 -2.87
CA ALA A 251 -2.60 17.54 -2.24
C ALA A 251 -3.89 18.37 -2.47
N SER A 252 -5.05 17.71 -2.59
CA SER A 252 -6.34 18.36 -2.87
C SER A 252 -7.34 18.18 -1.71
N PRO A 253 -7.14 18.86 -0.56
CA PRO A 253 -7.99 18.70 0.62
C PRO A 253 -9.46 19.08 0.36
N ALA A 254 -9.73 20.06 -0.50
CA ALA A 254 -11.09 20.47 -0.83
C ALA A 254 -11.91 19.39 -1.56
N ILE A 255 -11.30 18.71 -2.55
CA ILE A 255 -11.96 17.62 -3.30
C ILE A 255 -12.22 16.42 -2.38
N LEU A 256 -11.25 16.12 -1.50
CA LEU A 256 -11.41 15.10 -0.48
C LEU A 256 -12.59 15.41 0.46
N ALA A 257 -12.69 16.66 0.92
CA ALA A 257 -13.77 17.11 1.80
C ALA A 257 -15.14 17.00 1.13
N GLU A 258 -15.25 17.37 -0.15
CA GLU A 258 -16.49 17.26 -0.93
C GLU A 258 -17.02 15.81 -0.95
N HIS A 259 -16.16 14.85 -1.26
CA HIS A 259 -16.57 13.44 -1.28
C HIS A 259 -16.95 12.91 0.10
N LEU A 260 -16.21 13.28 1.15
CA LEU A 260 -16.54 12.88 2.52
C LEU A 260 -17.86 13.48 2.98
N LEU A 261 -18.12 14.75 2.68
CA LEU A 261 -19.40 15.40 2.98
C LEU A 261 -20.55 14.73 2.24
N ARG A 262 -20.36 14.41 0.96
CA ARG A 262 -21.34 13.69 0.16
C ARG A 262 -21.68 12.35 0.81
N LEU A 263 -20.68 11.55 1.20
CA LEU A 263 -20.89 10.27 1.89
C LEU A 263 -21.56 10.42 3.27
N ALA A 264 -21.27 11.50 3.99
CA ALA A 264 -21.93 11.80 5.26
C ALA A 264 -23.42 12.09 5.09
N SER A 265 -23.79 12.80 4.01
CA SER A 265 -25.16 13.22 3.71
C SER A 265 -26.00 12.19 2.95
N ASP A 266 -25.40 11.30 2.15
CA ASP A 266 -26.08 10.34 1.28
C ASP A 266 -25.75 8.90 1.71
N ARG A 267 -26.51 8.39 2.69
CA ARG A 267 -26.36 7.03 3.23
C ARG A 267 -26.70 5.92 2.23
N PRO A 268 -27.72 6.06 1.36
CA PRO A 268 -27.92 5.13 0.25
C PRO A 268 -26.70 5.01 -0.67
N LEU A 269 -26.05 6.12 -1.01
CA LEU A 269 -24.79 6.11 -1.76
C LEU A 269 -23.68 5.38 -1.00
N LEU A 270 -23.47 5.70 0.28
CA LEU A 270 -22.48 5.04 1.14
C LEU A 270 -22.66 3.51 1.14
N ALA A 271 -23.90 3.04 1.34
CA ALA A 271 -24.22 1.61 1.30
C ALA A 271 -23.93 0.99 -0.08
N ARG A 272 -24.31 1.69 -1.16
CA ARG A 272 -24.07 1.24 -2.54
C ARG A 272 -22.58 1.07 -2.83
N LEU A 273 -21.77 2.08 -2.48
CA LEU A 273 -20.32 2.01 -2.70
C LEU A 273 -19.68 0.92 -1.83
N GLY A 274 -20.11 0.76 -0.57
CA GLY A 274 -19.58 -0.27 0.32
C GLY A 274 -19.86 -1.69 -0.17
N LEU A 275 -21.06 -1.95 -0.70
CA LEU A 275 -21.40 -3.24 -1.30
C LEU A 275 -20.58 -3.52 -2.56
N ALA A 276 -20.39 -2.51 -3.41
CA ALA A 276 -19.54 -2.62 -4.59
C ALA A 276 -18.07 -2.85 -4.21
N ALA A 277 -17.57 -2.13 -3.21
CA ALA A 277 -16.22 -2.30 -2.67
C ALA A 277 -15.99 -3.73 -2.18
N ARG A 278 -16.88 -4.28 -1.34
CA ARG A 278 -16.77 -5.67 -0.87
C ARG A 278 -16.79 -6.68 -2.00
N ARG A 279 -17.72 -6.56 -2.94
CA ARG A 279 -17.79 -7.45 -4.10
C ARG A 279 -16.52 -7.38 -4.95
N SER A 280 -15.97 -6.19 -5.17
CA SER A 280 -14.72 -6.01 -5.91
C SER A 280 -13.53 -6.62 -5.19
N ALA A 281 -13.44 -6.45 -3.86
CA ALA A 281 -12.37 -7.03 -3.06
C ALA A 281 -12.40 -8.56 -3.04
N LEU A 282 -13.59 -9.16 -2.90
CA LEU A 282 -13.75 -10.62 -2.87
C LEU A 282 -13.54 -11.29 -4.22
N ALA A 283 -13.55 -10.54 -5.32
CA ALA A 283 -13.24 -11.04 -6.66
C ALA A 283 -11.73 -11.03 -6.98
N ARG A 284 -10.90 -10.56 -6.05
CA ARG A 284 -9.44 -10.51 -6.22
C ARG A 284 -8.76 -11.76 -5.69
N PRO A 285 -7.53 -12.06 -6.15
CA PRO A 285 -6.72 -13.14 -5.61
C PRO A 285 -6.54 -13.03 -4.09
N SER A 286 -6.55 -14.18 -3.42
CA SER A 286 -6.09 -14.31 -2.04
C SER A 286 -4.57 -14.14 -1.94
N TRP A 287 -4.05 -14.04 -0.71
CA TRP A 287 -2.62 -14.15 -0.48
C TRP A 287 -2.04 -15.46 -1.02
N ASP A 288 -2.74 -16.57 -0.81
CA ASP A 288 -2.30 -17.89 -1.27
C ASP A 288 -2.25 -17.97 -2.81
N ASP A 289 -3.27 -17.45 -3.50
CA ASP A 289 -3.29 -17.40 -4.99
C ASP A 289 -2.09 -16.61 -5.54
N SER A 290 -1.81 -15.45 -4.93
CA SER A 290 -0.69 -14.60 -5.33
C SER A 290 0.66 -15.22 -5.00
N MET A 291 0.80 -15.89 -3.85
CA MET A 291 2.03 -16.60 -3.49
C MET A 291 2.27 -17.82 -4.38
N GLU A 292 1.22 -18.56 -4.74
CA GLU A 292 1.35 -19.68 -5.69
C GLU A 292 1.75 -19.18 -7.08
N SER A 293 1.17 -18.06 -7.53
CA SER A 293 1.57 -17.41 -8.79
C SER A 293 3.05 -17.02 -8.79
N ILE A 294 3.54 -16.42 -7.70
CA ILE A 294 4.96 -16.09 -7.51
C ILE A 294 5.81 -17.36 -7.51
N ARG A 295 5.40 -18.41 -6.80
CA ARG A 295 6.11 -19.68 -6.74
C ARG A 295 6.26 -20.29 -8.13
N GLN A 296 5.20 -20.35 -8.93
CA GLN A 296 5.26 -20.85 -10.30
C GLN A 296 6.19 -20.02 -11.18
N PHE A 297 6.17 -18.70 -11.04
CA PHE A 297 7.11 -17.82 -11.74
C PHE A 297 8.56 -18.11 -11.35
N LEU A 298 8.87 -18.23 -10.06
CA LEU A 298 10.23 -18.54 -9.58
C LEU A 298 10.70 -19.92 -10.06
N LEU A 299 9.83 -20.92 -10.06
CA LEU A 299 10.13 -22.25 -10.61
C LEU A 299 10.44 -22.19 -12.11
N SER A 300 9.76 -21.34 -12.88
CA SER A 300 10.05 -21.15 -14.31
C SER A 300 11.39 -20.45 -14.58
N MET A 301 11.93 -19.75 -13.58
CA MET A 301 13.23 -19.09 -13.66
C MET A 301 14.38 -20.03 -13.27
N ALA A 302 14.12 -21.06 -12.47
CA ALA A 302 15.15 -21.98 -11.99
C ALA A 302 15.82 -22.77 -13.15
N PRO A 303 17.13 -23.04 -13.09
CA PRO A 303 17.83 -23.84 -14.11
C PRO A 303 17.27 -25.27 -14.23
N SER A 304 17.20 -25.80 -15.46
CA SER A 304 16.77 -27.19 -15.71
C SER A 304 17.68 -28.20 -14.98
N GLY A 305 17.10 -29.00 -14.08
CA GLY A 305 17.81 -30.04 -13.31
C GLY A 305 17.95 -29.77 -11.81
N ALA A 306 17.41 -28.66 -11.30
CA ALA A 306 17.31 -28.41 -9.86
C ALA A 306 16.53 -29.52 -9.14
N ALA A 307 17.05 -29.98 -8.01
CA ALA A 307 16.36 -30.91 -7.11
C ALA A 307 15.10 -30.24 -6.50
N ALA A 308 14.27 -31.00 -5.79
CA ALA A 308 13.04 -30.49 -5.19
C ALA A 308 13.29 -29.19 -4.40
N PRO A 309 12.43 -28.15 -4.55
CA PRO A 309 12.71 -26.83 -4.04
C PRO A 309 12.88 -26.84 -2.51
N SER A 310 14.01 -26.31 -2.03
CA SER A 310 14.24 -26.03 -0.61
C SER A 310 14.37 -24.53 -0.42
N LEU A 311 13.63 -23.97 0.53
CA LEU A 311 13.51 -22.52 0.71
C LEU A 311 14.48 -22.08 1.82
N SER A 312 15.65 -21.59 1.43
CA SER A 312 16.62 -21.00 2.37
C SER A 312 16.47 -19.48 2.39
N VAL A 313 15.93 -18.92 3.47
CA VAL A 313 15.80 -17.47 3.65
C VAL A 313 17.09 -16.91 4.26
N ALA A 314 17.81 -16.08 3.50
CA ALA A 314 18.90 -15.28 4.03
C ALA A 314 18.44 -13.81 4.18
N LEU A 315 17.93 -13.46 5.36
CA LEU A 315 17.56 -12.06 5.66
C LEU A 315 18.84 -11.21 5.75
N GLY A 316 18.96 -10.26 4.83
CA GLY A 316 20.10 -9.37 4.70
C GLY A 316 19.76 -7.91 4.99
N GLY A 317 18.95 -7.61 6.00
CA GLY A 317 18.63 -6.23 6.36
C GLY A 317 19.85 -5.49 6.90
N VAL A 318 20.15 -4.32 6.33
CA VAL A 318 20.96 -3.29 6.99
C VAL A 318 20.01 -2.55 7.93
N GLN A 319 20.25 -2.67 9.25
CA GLN A 319 19.58 -1.85 10.28
C GLN A 319 19.85 -0.37 10.06
#